data_AF-A0A7S2UYQ0-F1
#
_entry.id   AF-A0A7S2UYQ0-F1
#
_cell.length_a   1.000
_cell.length_b   1.000
_cell.length_c   1.000
_cell.angle_alpha   90.00
_cell.angle_beta   90.00
_cell.angle_gamma   90.00
#
_symmetry.space_group_name_H-M   'P 1'
#
loop_
_entity.id
_entity.type
_entity.pdbx_description
1 polymer ?
#
loop_
_entity_poly.entity_id
_entity_poly.type
_entity_poly.pdbx_seq_one_letter_code
_entity_poly.pdbx_strand_id
1 'polypeptide(L)'
;ATLGAVKKCSRAGTGCGGCEPLVKSILAEELKKLGGELSNHMCEHFHYSRPELMALVRTDADPTSVDSFDKILTKHGHGDGCEICKPAVASILASLYNDVIIDEGRDALQDTNDRSMANMQRGGSYSVVPRVPGGEITPQQLIALGEAAQKYGLYSKITGAQRVDLFGAAKHQLPDIWEDLGKAGLESGHAYGKALRTVKSCVGSTWCRYGVQDSVSFAVRVENRYKGVRSPHKMKSAVSGCVRECAEAQGKDFGMIATENGYNLYVGGNGGASPVHAELLAADIDEDTVIRYLDRYIMYYILTADRLERTAPWQRKLPSGKNGGGPIEHLKDVIIDDSLGICEELDKRMQHLVDTYHDEWAEVVKDPARRQKFKQFVNTDEVQVRDSMIEFVDIRGQLRPADWPADGQPNTLWSPPGDDVFAT
;
A
#
# COMPACT_ATOMS: atom_id res chain seq x y z
N ALA A 1 8.78 -20.51 25.17
CA ALA A 1 7.43 -20.69 24.58
C ALA A 1 7.38 -19.96 23.24
N THR A 2 6.71 -20.49 22.22
CA THR A 2 6.59 -19.85 20.88
C THR A 2 5.17 -19.35 20.65
N LEU A 3 4.99 -18.39 19.72
CA LEU A 3 3.66 -17.93 19.33
C LEU A 3 2.79 -19.09 18.84
N GLY A 4 3.36 -20.01 18.04
CA GLY A 4 2.65 -21.21 17.58
C GLY A 4 2.15 -22.10 18.72
N ALA A 5 2.95 -22.28 19.79
CA ALA A 5 2.52 -23.02 20.97
C ALA A 5 1.35 -22.32 21.70
N VAL A 6 1.41 -20.99 21.84
CA VAL A 6 0.32 -20.20 22.44
C VAL A 6 -0.96 -20.31 21.61
N LYS A 7 -0.88 -20.18 20.29
CA LYS A 7 -2.04 -20.35 19.39
C LYS A 7 -2.67 -21.74 19.54
N LYS A 8 -1.84 -22.79 19.60
CA LYS A 8 -2.30 -24.18 19.74
C LYS A 8 -3.09 -24.40 21.04
N CYS A 9 -2.64 -23.80 22.15
CA CYS A 9 -3.30 -23.97 23.46
C CYS A 9 -4.51 -23.04 23.66
N SER A 10 -4.47 -21.81 23.16
CA SER A 10 -5.48 -20.78 23.43
C SER A 10 -6.52 -20.60 22.32
N ARG A 11 -6.24 -21.10 21.11
CA ARG A 11 -6.95 -20.77 19.86
C ARG A 11 -6.92 -19.26 19.52
N ALA A 12 -6.11 -18.46 20.20
CA ALA A 12 -5.93 -17.05 19.83
C ALA A 12 -5.28 -16.95 18.45
N GLY A 13 -5.77 -16.05 17.59
CA GLY A 13 -5.26 -15.87 16.24
C GLY A 13 -5.71 -16.89 15.20
N THR A 14 -6.49 -17.93 15.54
CA THR A 14 -6.93 -18.95 14.55
C THR A 14 -8.17 -18.56 13.74
N GLY A 15 -8.75 -17.39 14.00
CA GLY A 15 -9.87 -16.81 13.25
C GLY A 15 -9.40 -15.79 12.22
N CYS A 16 -9.83 -14.53 12.34
CA CYS A 16 -9.41 -13.45 11.45
C CYS A 16 -7.96 -12.96 11.66
N GLY A 17 -7.22 -13.52 12.62
CA GLY A 17 -5.85 -13.12 12.95
C GLY A 17 -5.69 -11.73 13.62
N GLY A 18 -6.78 -10.96 13.81
CA GLY A 18 -6.70 -9.58 14.30
C GLY A 18 -6.08 -9.41 15.69
N CYS A 19 -6.18 -10.42 16.56
CA CYS A 19 -5.57 -10.40 17.89
C CYS A 19 -4.11 -10.85 17.94
N GLU A 20 -3.55 -11.36 16.84
CA GLU A 20 -2.19 -11.91 16.83
C GLU A 20 -1.08 -10.94 17.29
N PRO A 21 -1.09 -9.65 16.89
CA PRO A 21 -0.07 -8.70 17.35
C PRO A 21 -0.06 -8.55 18.87
N LEU A 22 -1.26 -8.51 19.49
CA LEU A 22 -1.41 -8.39 20.94
C LEU A 22 -0.94 -9.68 21.65
N VAL A 23 -1.26 -10.85 21.10
CA VAL A 23 -0.76 -12.12 21.65
C VAL A 23 0.77 -12.17 21.58
N LYS A 24 1.38 -11.68 20.49
CA LYS A 24 2.83 -11.61 20.35
C LYS A 24 3.46 -10.65 21.36
N SER A 25 2.85 -9.48 21.61
CA SER A 25 3.39 -8.52 22.60
C SER A 25 3.31 -9.06 24.02
N ILE A 26 2.18 -9.65 24.42
CA ILE A 26 2.02 -10.28 25.74
C ILE A 26 3.03 -11.41 25.92
N LEU A 27 3.19 -12.28 24.92
CA LEU A 27 4.19 -13.35 24.97
C LEU A 27 5.61 -12.81 25.13
N ALA A 28 5.97 -11.74 24.41
CA ALA A 28 7.28 -11.12 24.50
C ALA A 28 7.55 -10.55 25.91
N GLU A 29 6.58 -9.85 26.50
CA GLU A 29 6.69 -9.29 27.85
C GLU A 29 6.84 -10.39 28.92
N GLU A 30 6.04 -11.46 28.83
CA GLU A 30 6.10 -12.57 29.78
C GLU A 30 7.39 -13.39 29.64
N LEU A 31 7.87 -13.61 28.41
CA LEU A 31 9.18 -14.25 28.20
C LEU A 31 10.30 -13.41 28.84
N LYS A 32 10.26 -12.09 28.66
CA LYS A 32 11.24 -11.17 29.25
C LYS A 32 11.23 -11.25 30.78
N LYS A 33 10.05 -11.31 31.42
CA LYS A 33 9.94 -11.50 32.88
C LYS A 33 10.53 -12.82 33.36
N LEU A 34 10.51 -13.85 32.52
CA LEU A 34 11.07 -15.19 32.79
C LEU A 34 12.56 -15.31 32.43
N GLY A 35 13.23 -14.22 32.04
CA GLY A 35 14.63 -14.23 31.61
C GLY A 35 14.87 -14.84 30.23
N GLY A 36 13.82 -15.05 29.44
CA GLY A 36 13.90 -15.43 28.04
C GLY A 36 13.66 -14.24 27.11
N GLU A 37 14.01 -14.40 25.84
CA GLU A 37 13.73 -13.38 24.82
C GLU A 37 12.93 -14.00 23.67
N LEU A 38 12.05 -13.20 23.09
CA LEU A 38 11.40 -13.59 21.84
C LEU A 38 12.40 -13.34 20.70
N SER A 39 12.71 -14.37 19.93
CA SER A 39 13.53 -14.23 18.72
C SER A 39 12.93 -13.17 17.79
N ASN A 40 13.80 -12.29 17.27
CA ASN A 40 13.47 -11.30 16.25
C ASN A 40 13.60 -11.85 14.81
N HIS A 41 13.91 -13.14 14.66
CA HIS A 41 14.05 -13.78 13.35
C HIS A 41 12.74 -13.67 12.54
N MET A 42 12.88 -13.45 11.24
CA MET A 42 11.75 -13.35 10.33
C MET A 42 10.99 -14.66 10.22
N CYS A 43 11.71 -15.77 10.05
CA CYS A 43 11.19 -17.14 10.00
C CYS A 43 12.35 -18.15 10.17
N GLU A 44 12.06 -19.44 10.06
CA GLU A 44 13.09 -20.50 10.14
C GLU A 44 14.15 -20.40 9.03
N HIS A 45 13.86 -19.76 7.89
CA HIS A 45 14.80 -19.63 6.78
C HIS A 45 15.80 -18.47 6.94
N PHE A 46 15.44 -17.46 7.74
CA PHE A 46 16.23 -16.24 7.93
C PHE A 46 16.28 -15.87 9.40
N HIS A 47 17.47 -16.01 10.00
CA HIS A 47 17.75 -15.64 11.38
C HIS A 47 18.00 -14.14 11.57
N TYR A 48 17.26 -13.33 10.82
CA TYR A 48 17.31 -11.88 10.81
C TYR A 48 15.89 -11.35 10.82
N SER A 49 15.67 -10.23 11.49
CA SER A 49 14.48 -9.41 11.29
C SER A 49 14.48 -8.79 9.89
N ARG A 50 13.34 -8.24 9.46
CA ARG A 50 13.24 -7.56 8.16
C ARG A 50 14.19 -6.34 8.06
N PRO A 51 14.34 -5.48 9.08
CA PRO A 51 15.33 -4.38 9.07
C PRO A 51 16.79 -4.85 8.99
N GLU A 52 17.15 -5.93 9.70
CA GLU A 52 18.51 -6.49 9.64
C GLU A 52 18.82 -7.05 8.25
N LEU A 53 17.88 -7.81 7.66
CA LEU A 53 18.04 -8.32 6.30
C LEU A 53 18.08 -7.19 5.26
N MET A 54 17.24 -6.17 5.41
CA MET A 54 17.28 -4.95 4.60
C MET A 54 18.66 -4.30 4.67
N ALA A 55 19.23 -4.14 5.88
CA ALA A 55 20.56 -3.58 6.04
C ALA A 55 21.62 -4.41 5.32
N LEU A 56 21.61 -5.75 5.48
CA LEU A 56 22.55 -6.67 4.83
C LEU A 56 22.52 -6.55 3.31
N VAL A 57 21.32 -6.60 2.70
CA VAL A 57 21.15 -6.47 1.24
C VAL A 57 21.58 -5.09 0.77
N ARG A 58 21.21 -4.03 1.51
CA ARG A 58 21.50 -2.64 1.17
C ARG A 58 23.00 -2.31 1.19
N THR A 59 23.74 -2.90 2.13
CA THR A 59 25.16 -2.59 2.36
C THR A 59 26.09 -3.63 1.74
N ASP A 60 25.56 -4.54 0.90
CA ASP A 60 26.38 -5.51 0.22
C ASP A 60 27.38 -4.83 -0.73
N ALA A 61 28.62 -5.31 -0.72
CA ALA A 61 29.66 -4.76 -1.59
C ALA A 61 29.41 -5.06 -3.07
N ASP A 62 28.67 -6.13 -3.37
CA ASP A 62 28.26 -6.51 -4.72
C ASP A 62 26.72 -6.61 -4.79
N PRO A 63 26.03 -5.57 -5.28
CA PRO A 63 24.57 -5.58 -5.43
C PRO A 63 24.04 -6.74 -6.26
N THR A 64 24.81 -7.22 -7.25
CA THR A 64 24.42 -8.35 -8.10
C THR A 64 24.46 -9.69 -7.36
N SER A 65 25.13 -9.76 -6.22
CA SER A 65 25.13 -10.94 -5.35
C SER A 65 23.90 -11.03 -4.43
N VAL A 66 23.03 -10.01 -4.44
CA VAL A 66 21.83 -9.90 -3.59
C VAL A 66 20.63 -9.29 -4.34
N ASP A 67 20.59 -9.41 -5.66
CA ASP A 67 19.53 -8.87 -6.53
C ASP A 67 18.32 -9.81 -6.70
N SER A 68 18.38 -11.04 -6.16
CA SER A 68 17.32 -12.04 -6.27
C SER A 68 17.11 -12.81 -4.96
N PHE A 69 15.92 -13.40 -4.82
CA PHE A 69 15.57 -14.20 -3.65
C PHE A 69 16.54 -15.35 -3.42
N ASP A 70 16.87 -16.12 -4.46
CA ASP A 70 17.73 -17.29 -4.35
C ASP A 70 19.15 -16.92 -3.91
N LYS A 71 19.67 -15.79 -4.41
CA LYS A 71 20.98 -15.28 -4.01
C LYS A 71 20.98 -14.80 -2.56
N ILE A 72 19.96 -14.04 -2.15
CA ILE A 72 19.79 -13.59 -0.76
C ILE A 72 19.64 -14.80 0.17
N LEU A 73 18.84 -15.80 -0.21
CA LEU A 73 18.63 -17.01 0.57
C LEU A 73 19.91 -17.82 0.72
N THR A 74 20.69 -17.97 -0.35
CA THR A 74 21.99 -18.67 -0.32
C THR A 74 23.00 -17.95 0.58
N LYS A 75 23.01 -16.61 0.56
CA LYS A 75 24.00 -15.80 1.29
C LYS A 75 23.64 -15.58 2.76
N HIS A 76 22.36 -15.42 3.08
CA HIS A 76 21.88 -14.98 4.38
C HIS A 76 20.81 -15.88 5.01
N GLY A 77 20.47 -17.01 4.40
CA GLY A 77 19.44 -17.92 4.89
C GLY A 77 19.71 -19.38 4.53
N HIS A 78 18.66 -20.19 4.51
CA HIS A 78 18.70 -21.59 4.08
C HIS A 78 17.31 -22.14 3.73
N GLY A 79 17.26 -23.30 3.07
CA GLY A 79 16.01 -23.97 2.66
C GLY A 79 15.44 -23.40 1.35
N ASP A 80 14.11 -23.42 1.21
CA ASP A 80 13.40 -23.02 -0.03
C ASP A 80 12.52 -21.76 0.15
N GLY A 81 12.50 -21.21 1.37
CA GLY A 81 11.64 -20.09 1.76
C GLY A 81 10.17 -20.46 1.98
N CYS A 82 9.42 -19.54 2.57
CA CYS A 82 7.99 -19.71 2.89
C CYS A 82 7.16 -18.45 2.58
N GLU A 83 5.86 -18.53 2.86
CA GLU A 83 4.88 -17.43 2.74
C GLU A 83 5.21 -16.18 3.57
N ILE A 84 6.16 -16.26 4.50
CA ILE A 84 6.61 -15.12 5.31
C ILE A 84 7.80 -14.42 4.65
N CYS A 85 8.86 -15.16 4.30
CA CYS A 85 10.10 -14.54 3.83
C CYS A 85 10.06 -14.18 2.35
N LYS A 86 9.34 -14.92 1.50
CA LYS A 86 9.27 -14.60 0.06
C LYS A 86 8.67 -13.21 -0.19
N PRO A 87 7.50 -12.85 0.38
CA PRO A 87 6.97 -11.49 0.22
C PRO A 87 7.81 -10.42 0.93
N ALA A 88 8.45 -10.76 2.05
CA ALA A 88 9.31 -9.82 2.77
C ALA A 88 10.56 -9.46 1.94
N VAL A 89 11.21 -10.45 1.31
CA VAL A 89 12.35 -10.22 0.42
C VAL A 89 11.92 -9.53 -0.87
N ALA A 90 10.76 -9.88 -1.45
CA ALA A 90 10.20 -9.15 -2.58
C ALA A 90 9.98 -7.66 -2.26
N SER A 91 9.46 -7.36 -1.07
CA SER A 91 9.31 -5.99 -0.58
C SER A 91 10.67 -5.28 -0.40
N ILE A 92 11.69 -5.96 0.11
CA ILE A 92 13.06 -5.41 0.22
C ILE A 92 13.60 -5.05 -1.17
N LEU A 93 13.59 -6.01 -2.10
CA LEU A 93 14.10 -5.83 -3.47
C LEU A 93 13.36 -4.68 -4.19
N ALA A 94 12.03 -4.65 -4.12
CA ALA A 94 11.25 -3.61 -4.76
C ALA A 94 11.47 -2.21 -4.14
N SER A 95 11.81 -2.14 -2.84
CA SER A 95 12.12 -0.88 -2.17
C SER A 95 13.55 -0.39 -2.43
N LEU A 96 14.43 -1.24 -2.95
CA LEU A 96 15.83 -0.91 -3.25
C LEU A 96 16.08 -0.64 -4.73
N TYR A 97 15.46 -1.44 -5.61
CA TYR A 97 15.75 -1.45 -7.05
C TYR A 97 14.59 -0.98 -7.92
N ASN A 98 13.35 -1.06 -7.41
CA ASN A 98 12.14 -0.65 -8.12
C ASN A 98 11.98 -1.32 -9.51
N ASP A 99 12.34 -2.59 -9.62
CA ASP A 99 12.12 -3.39 -10.84
C ASP A 99 10.65 -3.82 -10.98
N VAL A 100 10.25 -4.20 -12.20
CA VAL A 100 8.93 -4.76 -12.49
C VAL A 100 8.69 -6.02 -11.65
N ILE A 101 7.69 -5.97 -10.76
CA ILE A 101 7.46 -6.98 -9.71
C ILE A 101 7.06 -8.36 -10.22
N ILE A 102 6.69 -8.48 -11.50
CA ILE A 102 6.27 -9.74 -12.12
C ILE A 102 7.36 -10.38 -12.98
N ASP A 103 8.51 -9.74 -13.18
CA ASP A 103 9.56 -10.22 -14.08
C ASP A 103 10.65 -11.02 -13.37
N GLU A 104 11.38 -11.84 -14.14
CA GLU A 104 12.54 -12.62 -13.66
C GLU A 104 12.25 -13.49 -12.42
N GLY A 105 11.05 -14.08 -12.35
CA GLY A 105 10.64 -14.94 -11.23
C GLY A 105 10.21 -14.18 -9.97
N ARG A 106 10.21 -12.84 -9.98
CA ARG A 106 9.71 -12.02 -8.86
C ARG A 106 8.22 -12.23 -8.59
N ASP A 107 7.42 -12.64 -9.60
CA ASP A 107 5.99 -12.90 -9.46
C ASP A 107 5.67 -14.03 -8.47
N ALA A 108 6.54 -15.03 -8.36
CA ALA A 108 6.41 -16.15 -7.43
C ALA A 108 6.69 -15.75 -5.97
N LEU A 109 7.32 -14.60 -5.75
CA LEU A 109 7.62 -14.07 -4.41
C LEU A 109 6.47 -13.21 -3.86
N GLN A 110 5.61 -12.69 -4.74
CA GLN A 110 4.54 -11.77 -4.38
C GLN A 110 3.38 -12.48 -3.67
N ASP A 111 2.66 -11.72 -2.85
CA ASP A 111 1.33 -12.14 -2.41
C ASP A 111 0.33 -12.15 -3.58
N THR A 112 -0.85 -12.75 -3.36
CA THR A 112 -1.88 -12.90 -4.38
C THR A 112 -2.26 -11.60 -5.10
N ASN A 113 -2.31 -10.48 -4.37
CA ASN A 113 -2.77 -9.21 -4.92
C ASN A 113 -1.66 -8.51 -5.71
N ASP A 114 -0.43 -8.54 -5.21
CA ASP A 114 0.74 -8.02 -5.93
C ASP A 114 1.03 -8.85 -7.19
N ARG A 115 0.94 -10.18 -7.10
CA ARG A 115 1.10 -11.07 -8.27
C ARG A 115 0.06 -10.82 -9.37
N SER A 116 -1.17 -10.48 -8.98
CA SER A 116 -2.26 -10.19 -9.92
C SER A 116 -2.36 -8.71 -10.27
N MET A 117 -1.53 -7.87 -9.66
CA MET A 117 -1.57 -6.39 -9.73
C MET A 117 -3.00 -5.81 -9.58
N ALA A 118 -3.80 -6.47 -8.74
CA ALA A 118 -5.19 -6.13 -8.49
C ALA A 118 -5.65 -6.82 -7.20
N ASN A 119 -6.54 -6.19 -6.42
CA ASN A 119 -7.07 -6.88 -5.23
C ASN A 119 -8.07 -7.94 -5.66
N MET A 120 -7.85 -9.17 -5.22
CA MET A 120 -8.82 -10.24 -5.32
C MET A 120 -10.07 -9.94 -4.48
N GLN A 121 -11.25 -10.15 -5.06
CA GLN A 121 -12.55 -9.91 -4.47
C GLN A 121 -13.24 -11.24 -4.13
N ARG A 122 -14.36 -11.15 -3.43
CA ARG A 122 -15.25 -12.30 -3.23
C ARG A 122 -15.62 -12.92 -4.58
N GLY A 123 -15.55 -14.24 -4.68
CA GLY A 123 -15.83 -14.97 -5.92
C GLY A 123 -14.68 -14.99 -6.93
N GLY A 124 -13.48 -14.52 -6.57
CA GLY A 124 -12.27 -14.66 -7.42
C GLY A 124 -12.16 -13.62 -8.56
N SER A 125 -13.02 -12.60 -8.56
CA SER A 125 -12.88 -11.42 -9.42
C SER A 125 -11.87 -10.42 -8.86
N TYR A 126 -11.56 -9.36 -9.61
CA TYR A 126 -10.52 -8.39 -9.29
C TYR A 126 -11.06 -6.96 -9.33
N SER A 127 -10.36 -6.07 -8.63
CA SER A 127 -10.63 -4.63 -8.64
C SER A 127 -9.69 -3.90 -9.59
N VAL A 128 -10.23 -2.87 -10.26
CA VAL A 128 -9.49 -1.91 -11.09
C VAL A 128 -9.66 -0.55 -10.43
N VAL A 129 -8.57 0.02 -9.95
CA VAL A 129 -8.59 1.26 -9.16
C VAL A 129 -7.58 2.24 -9.74
N PRO A 130 -8.01 3.12 -10.64
CA PRO A 130 -7.16 4.14 -11.23
C PRO A 130 -6.69 5.18 -10.23
N ARG A 131 -5.53 5.77 -10.50
CA ARG A 131 -5.00 6.90 -9.74
C ARG A 131 -5.76 8.16 -10.12
N VAL A 132 -6.08 8.98 -9.12
CA VAL A 132 -6.74 10.29 -9.27
C VAL A 132 -6.01 11.28 -8.35
N PRO A 133 -4.86 11.83 -8.78
CA PRO A 133 -4.02 12.69 -7.95
C PRO A 133 -4.80 13.88 -7.40
N GLY A 134 -4.72 14.11 -6.09
CA GLY A 134 -5.43 15.20 -5.42
C GLY A 134 -6.97 15.11 -5.50
N GLY A 135 -7.53 14.03 -6.05
CA GLY A 135 -8.96 13.92 -6.33
C GLY A 135 -9.42 14.67 -7.58
N GLU A 136 -8.51 15.15 -8.43
CA GLU A 136 -8.85 15.83 -9.68
C GLU A 136 -9.07 14.84 -10.83
N ILE A 137 -10.24 14.94 -11.46
CA ILE A 137 -10.62 14.11 -12.61
C ILE A 137 -11.23 14.97 -13.70
N THR A 138 -10.75 14.79 -14.93
CA THR A 138 -11.30 15.50 -16.09
C THR A 138 -12.63 14.88 -16.54
N PRO A 139 -13.50 15.63 -17.26
CA PRO A 139 -14.71 15.06 -17.83
C PRO A 139 -14.44 13.84 -18.74
N GLN A 140 -13.36 13.87 -19.53
CA GLN A 140 -12.98 12.77 -20.41
C GLN A 140 -12.59 11.51 -19.62
N GLN A 141 -11.80 11.66 -18.55
CA GLN A 141 -11.47 10.55 -17.66
C GLN A 141 -12.70 9.98 -16.95
N LEU A 142 -13.62 10.84 -16.52
CA LEU A 142 -14.86 10.42 -15.89
C LEU A 142 -15.74 9.60 -16.86
N ILE A 143 -15.84 10.04 -18.12
CA ILE A 143 -16.53 9.29 -19.19
C ILE A 143 -15.84 7.94 -19.41
N ALA A 144 -14.51 7.91 -19.54
CA ALA A 144 -13.75 6.68 -19.77
C ALA A 144 -13.95 5.64 -18.64
N LEU A 145 -14.03 6.07 -17.38
CA LEU A 145 -14.37 5.19 -16.25
C LEU A 145 -15.77 4.60 -16.41
N GLY A 146 -16.75 5.41 -16.81
CA GLY A 146 -18.13 4.96 -17.05
C GLY A 146 -18.23 3.98 -18.22
N GLU A 147 -17.54 4.27 -19.33
CA GLU A 147 -17.47 3.39 -20.50
C GLU A 147 -16.81 2.05 -20.18
N ALA A 148 -15.70 2.06 -19.42
CA ALA A 148 -15.07 0.84 -18.95
C ALA A 148 -15.99 0.05 -18.00
N ALA A 149 -16.64 0.72 -17.06
CA ALA A 149 -17.58 0.07 -16.15
C ALA A 149 -18.74 -0.59 -16.91
N GLN A 150 -19.29 0.08 -17.91
CA GLN A 150 -20.37 -0.46 -18.76
C GLN A 150 -19.88 -1.62 -19.63
N LYS A 151 -18.76 -1.45 -20.34
CA LYS A 151 -18.20 -2.44 -21.27
C LYS A 151 -17.87 -3.78 -20.58
N TYR A 152 -17.32 -3.72 -19.37
CA TYR A 152 -16.87 -4.90 -18.62
C TYR A 152 -17.84 -5.31 -17.50
N GLY A 153 -18.99 -4.64 -17.37
CA GLY A 153 -20.00 -4.94 -16.34
C GLY A 153 -19.45 -4.85 -14.91
N LEU A 154 -18.76 -3.75 -14.60
CA LEU A 154 -18.05 -3.54 -13.33
C LEU A 154 -18.90 -2.73 -12.34
N TYR A 155 -18.94 -3.19 -11.09
CA TYR A 155 -19.48 -2.41 -9.98
C TYR A 155 -18.61 -1.18 -9.73
N SER A 156 -19.21 -0.01 -9.55
CA SER A 156 -18.54 1.28 -9.44
C SER A 156 -18.84 1.97 -8.12
N LYS A 157 -17.79 2.46 -7.44
CA LYS A 157 -17.93 3.10 -6.13
C LYS A 157 -16.99 4.29 -5.95
N ILE A 158 -17.54 5.44 -5.60
CA ILE A 158 -16.76 6.57 -5.08
C ILE A 158 -16.26 6.23 -3.67
N THR A 159 -14.97 6.44 -3.43
CA THR A 159 -14.32 6.12 -2.16
C THR A 159 -13.93 7.36 -1.36
N GLY A 160 -13.66 7.18 -0.06
CA GLY A 160 -13.12 8.24 0.80
C GLY A 160 -11.71 8.72 0.41
N ALA A 161 -11.09 8.11 -0.60
CA ALA A 161 -9.82 8.48 -1.20
C ALA A 161 -9.98 9.39 -2.44
N GLN A 162 -11.17 9.98 -2.66
CA GLN A 162 -11.47 10.89 -3.77
C GLN A 162 -11.25 10.28 -5.16
N ARG A 163 -11.65 9.02 -5.32
CA ARG A 163 -11.56 8.30 -6.60
C ARG A 163 -12.67 7.28 -6.77
N VAL A 164 -12.79 6.77 -7.99
CA VAL A 164 -13.72 5.70 -8.36
C VAL A 164 -12.97 4.37 -8.36
N ASP A 165 -13.47 3.41 -7.59
CA ASP A 165 -13.02 2.02 -7.63
C ASP A 165 -14.01 1.20 -8.49
N LEU A 166 -13.49 0.38 -9.39
CA LEU A 166 -14.23 -0.55 -10.24
C LEU A 166 -14.00 -1.99 -9.76
N PHE A 167 -15.03 -2.81 -9.68
CA PHE A 167 -14.95 -4.17 -9.14
C PHE A 167 -15.65 -5.19 -10.03
N GLY A 168 -15.19 -6.45 -9.97
CA GLY A 168 -15.82 -7.55 -10.68
C GLY A 168 -15.14 -7.90 -12.01
N ALA A 169 -13.91 -7.43 -12.25
CA ALA A 169 -13.15 -7.78 -13.45
C ALA A 169 -12.65 -9.24 -13.36
N ALA A 170 -12.71 -10.00 -14.45
CA ALA A 170 -11.99 -11.27 -14.54
C ALA A 170 -10.48 -11.00 -14.74
N LYS A 171 -9.63 -11.91 -14.26
CA LYS A 171 -8.15 -11.72 -14.33
C LYS A 171 -7.66 -11.45 -15.75
N HIS A 172 -8.19 -12.19 -16.73
CA HIS A 172 -7.79 -12.08 -18.13
C HIS A 172 -8.24 -10.78 -18.80
N GLN A 173 -9.22 -10.08 -18.23
CA GLN A 173 -9.69 -8.78 -18.74
C GLN A 173 -8.83 -7.62 -18.25
N LEU A 174 -8.03 -7.81 -17.20
CA LEU A 174 -7.29 -6.70 -16.58
C LEU A 174 -6.39 -5.95 -17.57
N PRO A 175 -5.58 -6.61 -18.43
CA PRO A 175 -4.78 -5.89 -19.43
C PRO A 175 -5.64 -5.04 -20.38
N ASP A 176 -6.79 -5.53 -20.84
CA ASP A 176 -7.67 -4.80 -21.76
C ASP A 176 -8.32 -3.59 -21.08
N ILE A 177 -8.77 -3.75 -19.84
CA ILE A 177 -9.35 -2.65 -19.06
C ILE A 177 -8.31 -1.55 -18.85
N TRP A 178 -7.08 -1.90 -18.48
CA TRP A 178 -6.01 -0.92 -18.27
C TRP A 178 -5.52 -0.28 -19.58
N GLU A 179 -5.58 -1.00 -20.69
CA GLU A 179 -5.32 -0.43 -22.02
C GLU A 179 -6.36 0.64 -22.38
N ASP A 180 -7.65 0.40 -22.12
CA ASP A 180 -8.71 1.37 -22.37
C ASP A 180 -8.61 2.59 -21.45
N LEU A 181 -8.38 2.38 -20.15
CA LEU A 181 -8.21 3.47 -19.19
C LEU A 181 -6.93 4.27 -19.47
N GLY A 182 -5.85 3.60 -19.88
CA GLY A 182 -4.59 4.23 -20.25
C GLY A 182 -4.71 5.19 -21.45
N LYS A 183 -5.59 4.90 -22.42
CA LYS A 183 -5.90 5.82 -23.54
C LYS A 183 -6.50 7.15 -23.05
N ALA A 184 -7.17 7.14 -21.90
CA ALA A 184 -7.70 8.34 -21.25
C ALA A 184 -6.70 9.00 -20.27
N GLY A 185 -5.45 8.52 -20.22
CA GLY A 185 -4.40 9.03 -19.33
C GLY A 185 -4.56 8.62 -17.87
N LEU A 186 -5.29 7.52 -17.59
CA LEU A 186 -5.41 6.97 -16.24
C LEU A 186 -4.32 5.91 -15.99
N GLU A 187 -3.63 6.04 -14.85
CA GLU A 187 -2.57 5.14 -14.40
C GLU A 187 -3.05 4.23 -13.26
N SER A 188 -2.27 3.20 -12.94
CA SER A 188 -2.50 2.36 -11.75
C SER A 188 -2.51 3.16 -10.44
N GLY A 189 -3.59 3.04 -9.67
CA GLY A 189 -3.67 3.57 -8.31
C GLY A 189 -2.93 2.71 -7.27
N HIS A 190 -2.31 1.60 -7.68
CA HIS A 190 -1.58 0.67 -6.80
C HIS A 190 -2.40 0.24 -5.57
N ALA A 191 -3.73 0.11 -5.74
CA ALA A 191 -4.64 -0.23 -4.66
C ALA A 191 -4.44 -1.65 -4.11
N TYR A 192 -3.69 -2.50 -4.81
CA TYR A 192 -3.28 -3.83 -4.37
C TYR A 192 -2.01 -3.78 -3.52
N GLY A 193 -1.02 -3.03 -3.98
CA GLY A 193 0.32 -3.03 -3.42
C GLY A 193 0.49 -2.41 -2.04
N LYS A 194 1.60 -2.75 -1.38
CA LYS A 194 2.12 -2.03 -0.22
C LYS A 194 2.90 -0.79 -0.70
N ALA A 195 2.16 0.21 -1.15
CA ALA A 195 2.69 1.46 -1.69
C ALA A 195 1.85 2.67 -1.24
N LEU A 196 2.21 3.88 -1.68
CA LEU A 196 1.35 5.04 -1.52
C LEU A 196 0.03 4.83 -2.28
N ARG A 197 -1.08 4.87 -1.52
CA ARG A 197 -2.41 4.66 -2.07
C ARG A 197 -3.02 5.92 -2.66
N THR A 198 -2.94 7.05 -1.97
CA THR A 198 -3.60 8.31 -2.35
C THR A 198 -3.03 9.46 -1.52
N VAL A 199 -3.06 10.66 -2.09
CA VAL A 199 -2.94 11.92 -1.36
C VAL A 199 -4.27 12.66 -1.47
N LYS A 200 -5.08 12.59 -0.41
CA LYS A 200 -6.37 13.28 -0.35
C LYS A 200 -6.15 14.79 -0.26
N SER A 201 -6.88 15.61 -1.01
CA SER A 201 -6.79 17.07 -0.91
C SER A 201 -8.13 17.68 -0.51
N CYS A 202 -8.15 18.91 0.01
CA CYS A 202 -9.34 19.74 -0.12
C CYS A 202 -9.16 20.68 -1.31
N VAL A 203 -10.23 21.37 -1.72
CA VAL A 203 -10.21 22.29 -2.88
C VAL A 203 -9.34 23.55 -2.70
N GLY A 204 -8.55 23.63 -1.62
CA GLY A 204 -7.57 24.68 -1.34
C GLY A 204 -8.07 26.12 -1.43
N SER A 205 -7.12 27.06 -1.56
CA SER A 205 -7.37 28.46 -1.90
C SER A 205 -7.91 28.63 -3.33
N THR A 206 -7.83 27.60 -4.17
CA THR A 206 -8.37 27.58 -5.54
C THR A 206 -9.88 27.81 -5.57
N TRP A 207 -10.62 27.23 -4.62
CA TRP A 207 -12.09 27.34 -4.56
C TRP A 207 -12.66 27.70 -3.19
N CYS A 208 -12.00 27.28 -2.10
CA CYS A 208 -12.53 27.52 -0.76
C CYS A 208 -12.21 28.94 -0.30
N ARG A 209 -13.22 29.69 0.11
CA ARG A 209 -13.04 31.03 0.73
C ARG A 209 -12.20 31.06 2.01
N TYR A 210 -11.92 29.90 2.59
CA TYR A 210 -11.08 29.73 3.78
C TYR A 210 -9.74 29.06 3.47
N GLY A 211 -9.48 28.70 2.21
CA GLY A 211 -8.21 28.12 1.81
C GLY A 211 -7.10 29.14 2.01
N VAL A 212 -6.10 28.76 2.80
CA VAL A 212 -4.91 29.57 3.07
C VAL A 212 -3.88 29.36 1.95
N GLN A 213 -3.68 28.11 1.55
CA GLN A 213 -2.78 27.75 0.43
C GLN A 213 -3.43 26.77 -0.56
N ASP A 214 -2.79 26.60 -1.70
CA ASP A 214 -3.19 25.65 -2.72
C ASP A 214 -2.82 24.22 -2.30
N SER A 215 -3.77 23.54 -1.65
CA SER A 215 -3.59 22.15 -1.27
C SER A 215 -3.69 21.16 -2.43
N VAL A 216 -4.32 21.55 -3.55
CA VAL A 216 -4.59 20.62 -4.65
C VAL A 216 -3.30 20.39 -5.43
N SER A 217 -2.67 21.47 -5.89
CA SER A 217 -1.40 21.39 -6.62
C SER A 217 -0.32 20.70 -5.79
N PHE A 218 -0.25 21.01 -4.48
CA PHE A 218 0.71 20.37 -3.61
C PHE A 218 0.39 18.88 -3.37
N ALA A 219 -0.88 18.50 -3.23
CA ALA A 219 -1.27 17.08 -3.15
C ALA A 219 -0.90 16.31 -4.43
N VAL A 220 -1.12 16.89 -5.60
CA VAL A 220 -0.75 16.30 -6.90
C VAL A 220 0.77 16.12 -6.99
N ARG A 221 1.55 17.12 -6.56
CA ARG A 221 3.02 17.05 -6.50
C ARG A 221 3.49 15.90 -5.61
N VAL A 222 2.94 15.79 -4.41
CA VAL A 222 3.28 14.75 -3.43
C VAL A 222 2.88 13.37 -3.95
N GLU A 223 1.70 13.25 -4.54
CA GLU A 223 1.22 11.97 -5.08
C GLU A 223 2.07 11.49 -6.25
N ASN A 224 2.43 12.38 -7.16
CA ASN A 224 3.29 12.05 -8.30
C ASN A 224 4.74 11.78 -7.90
N ARG A 225 5.23 12.37 -6.80
CA ARG A 225 6.57 12.04 -6.29
C ARG A 225 6.63 10.63 -5.72
N TYR A 226 5.61 10.22 -4.95
CA TYR A 226 5.66 8.97 -4.18
C TYR A 226 4.80 7.84 -4.77
N LYS A 227 4.19 8.03 -5.94
CA LYS A 227 3.49 6.94 -6.65
C LYS A 227 4.47 5.82 -6.98
N GLY A 228 4.01 4.58 -6.86
CA GLY A 228 4.84 3.39 -7.10
C GLY A 228 5.81 3.02 -5.97
N VAL A 229 6.20 3.96 -5.08
CA VAL A 229 7.14 3.68 -3.99
C VAL A 229 6.63 2.55 -3.09
N ARG A 230 7.29 1.39 -3.20
CA ARG A 230 7.00 0.20 -2.39
C ARG A 230 7.50 0.40 -0.98
N SER A 231 6.82 -0.20 -0.02
CA SER A 231 7.07 0.03 1.41
C SER A 231 6.63 -1.18 2.24
N PRO A 232 7.06 -1.28 3.52
CA PRO A 232 6.70 -2.40 4.40
C PRO A 232 5.18 -2.62 4.51
N HIS A 233 4.41 -1.54 4.44
CA HIS A 233 2.96 -1.58 4.35
C HIS A 233 2.42 -0.35 3.59
N LYS A 234 1.21 -0.44 3.04
CA LYS A 234 0.51 0.69 2.38
C LYS A 234 0.52 1.97 3.23
N MET A 235 0.72 3.09 2.55
CA MET A 235 0.69 4.45 3.12
C MET A 235 -0.46 5.25 2.51
N LYS A 236 -1.01 6.18 3.28
CA LYS A 236 -1.98 7.19 2.84
C LYS A 236 -1.46 8.55 3.24
N SER A 237 -1.79 9.56 2.46
CA SER A 237 -1.47 10.94 2.80
C SER A 237 -2.64 11.88 2.51
N ALA A 238 -2.53 13.11 2.98
CA ALA A 238 -3.42 14.19 2.61
C ALA A 238 -2.79 15.57 2.77
N VAL A 239 -3.30 16.54 2.01
CA VAL A 239 -2.94 17.95 2.10
C VAL A 239 -4.20 18.77 2.35
N SER A 240 -4.25 19.46 3.49
CA SER A 240 -5.32 20.39 3.84
C SER A 240 -4.88 21.83 3.60
N GLY A 241 -5.65 22.59 2.85
CA GLY A 241 -5.37 23.99 2.53
C GLY A 241 -5.63 24.96 3.69
N CYS A 242 -6.08 24.49 4.86
CA CYS A 242 -6.19 25.27 6.09
C CYS A 242 -6.40 24.35 7.31
N VAL A 243 -6.42 24.94 8.51
CA VAL A 243 -6.64 24.25 9.80
C VAL A 243 -8.01 23.58 9.97
N ARG A 244 -8.97 23.82 9.05
CA ARG A 244 -10.27 23.11 9.06
C ARG A 244 -10.16 21.67 8.62
N GLU A 245 -9.03 21.29 8.02
CA GLU A 245 -8.61 19.90 7.95
C GLU A 245 -9.56 18.99 7.13
N CYS A 246 -10.24 19.53 6.11
CA CYS A 246 -11.21 18.74 5.32
C CYS A 246 -10.61 17.51 4.62
N ALA A 247 -9.28 17.42 4.51
CA ALA A 247 -8.57 16.29 3.91
C ALA A 247 -8.17 15.19 4.93
N GLU A 248 -8.36 15.39 6.24
CA GLU A 248 -8.03 14.41 7.28
C GLU A 248 -6.53 14.01 7.32
N ALA A 249 -5.64 14.95 6.99
CA ALA A 249 -4.18 14.88 7.07
C ALA A 249 -3.63 14.31 8.38
N GLN A 250 -4.15 14.70 9.53
CA GLN A 250 -3.68 14.16 10.83
C GLN A 250 -4.10 12.70 11.05
N GLY A 251 -5.04 12.17 10.27
CA GLY A 251 -5.43 10.75 10.30
C GLY A 251 -4.66 9.87 9.31
N LYS A 252 -3.67 10.40 8.60
CA LYS A 252 -2.91 9.68 7.56
C LYS A 252 -1.50 9.32 8.02
N ASP A 253 -0.84 8.43 7.28
CA ASP A 253 0.52 7.97 7.59
C ASP A 253 1.51 9.16 7.58
N PHE A 254 1.28 10.15 6.71
CA PHE A 254 1.85 11.50 6.77
C PHE A 254 0.88 12.51 6.15
N GLY A 255 0.89 13.76 6.58
CA GLY A 255 -0.02 14.77 6.05
C GLY A 255 0.44 16.20 6.28
N MET A 256 -0.10 17.12 5.49
CA MET A 256 0.29 18.52 5.49
C MET A 256 -0.91 19.42 5.73
N ILE A 257 -0.76 20.40 6.60
CA ILE A 257 -1.80 21.40 6.89
C ILE A 257 -1.20 22.77 6.63
N ALA A 258 -1.81 23.51 5.70
CA ALA A 258 -1.35 24.84 5.33
C ALA A 258 -1.47 25.84 6.49
N THR A 259 -0.48 26.71 6.57
CA THR A 259 -0.41 27.89 7.43
C THR A 259 -0.14 29.13 6.57
N GLU A 260 -0.11 30.32 7.18
CA GLU A 260 0.23 31.55 6.46
C GLU A 260 1.70 31.56 5.99
N ASN A 261 2.57 30.77 6.63
CA ASN A 261 4.01 30.75 6.39
C ASN A 261 4.50 29.51 5.61
N GLY A 262 3.62 28.58 5.26
CA GLY A 262 3.99 27.32 4.61
C GLY A 262 3.03 26.19 5.02
N TYR A 263 3.60 25.06 5.43
CA TYR A 263 2.86 23.90 5.88
C TYR A 263 3.41 23.35 7.19
N ASN A 264 2.51 22.86 8.03
CA ASN A 264 2.82 21.95 9.10
C ASN A 264 2.85 20.52 8.57
N LEU A 265 3.96 19.82 8.77
CA LEU A 265 4.14 18.43 8.39
C LEU A 265 3.89 17.50 9.58
N TYR A 266 2.93 16.61 9.44
CA TYR A 266 2.56 15.59 10.43
C TYR A 266 2.92 14.19 9.94
N VAL A 267 3.38 13.32 10.84
CA VAL A 267 3.81 11.95 10.52
C VAL A 267 3.37 10.92 11.57
N GLY A 268 3.27 9.66 11.16
CA GLY A 268 2.98 8.55 12.08
C GLY A 268 1.52 8.33 12.42
N GLY A 269 0.59 8.94 11.68
CA GLY A 269 -0.83 8.67 11.83
C GLY A 269 -1.26 7.36 11.16
N ASN A 270 -2.48 6.93 11.43
CA ASN A 270 -3.02 5.72 10.83
C ASN A 270 -4.55 5.71 10.91
N GLY A 271 -5.22 5.59 9.77
CA GLY A 271 -6.64 5.22 9.72
C GLY A 271 -6.83 3.69 9.67
N GLY A 272 -7.79 3.15 10.41
CA GLY A 272 -8.11 1.73 10.40
C GLY A 272 -8.75 1.26 11.71
N ALA A 273 -8.55 -0.01 12.06
CA ALA A 273 -9.12 -0.63 13.26
C ALA A 273 -8.64 0.01 14.58
N SER A 274 -7.42 0.56 14.58
CA SER A 274 -6.86 1.31 15.71
C SER A 274 -6.36 2.67 15.18
N PRO A 275 -7.23 3.69 15.14
CA PRO A 275 -6.86 4.99 14.62
C PRO A 275 -5.80 5.66 15.51
N VAL A 276 -4.84 6.31 14.89
CA VAL A 276 -3.77 7.08 15.56
C VAL A 276 -3.64 8.41 14.85
N HIS A 277 -3.62 9.52 15.60
CA HIS A 277 -3.30 10.82 15.05
C HIS A 277 -1.80 10.96 14.82
N ALA A 278 -1.45 11.57 13.69
CA ALA A 278 -0.08 11.91 13.35
C ALA A 278 0.47 13.00 14.29
N GLU A 279 1.78 12.98 14.51
CA GLU A 279 2.51 13.92 15.35
C GLU A 279 3.21 14.97 14.49
N LEU A 280 3.35 16.19 15.00
CA LEU A 280 3.98 17.31 14.29
C LEU A 280 5.50 17.09 14.19
N LEU A 281 6.01 16.95 12.97
CA LEU A 281 7.45 16.82 12.69
C LEU A 281 8.11 18.19 12.52
N ALA A 282 7.50 19.06 11.71
CA ALA A 282 8.00 20.40 11.43
C ALA A 282 6.81 21.36 11.17
N ALA A 283 6.96 22.61 11.55
CA ALA A 283 5.93 23.64 11.42
C ALA A 283 6.39 24.78 10.51
N ASP A 284 5.45 25.40 9.81
CA ASP A 284 5.68 26.61 9.00
C ASP A 284 6.85 26.50 8.00
N ILE A 285 6.94 25.36 7.32
CA ILE A 285 7.99 25.10 6.31
C ILE A 285 7.44 25.17 4.88
N ASP A 286 8.29 25.59 3.94
CA ASP A 286 7.97 25.63 2.51
C ASP A 286 7.80 24.21 1.91
N GLU A 287 7.17 24.12 0.73
CA GLU A 287 6.89 22.84 0.07
C GLU A 287 8.16 22.00 -0.21
N ASP A 288 9.27 22.63 -0.59
CA ASP A 288 10.50 21.91 -0.92
C ASP A 288 11.13 21.31 0.33
N THR A 289 11.09 22.04 1.44
CA THR A 289 11.50 21.54 2.75
C THR A 289 10.58 20.42 3.23
N VAL A 290 9.26 20.51 3.02
CA VAL A 290 8.33 19.41 3.31
C VAL A 290 8.70 18.15 2.52
N ILE A 291 8.91 18.26 1.21
CA ILE A 291 9.25 17.13 0.34
C ILE A 291 10.55 16.48 0.80
N ARG A 292 11.59 17.27 1.10
CA ARG A 292 12.87 16.76 1.61
C ARG A 292 12.72 16.01 2.93
N TYR A 293 11.94 16.51 3.88
CA TYR A 293 11.69 15.80 5.14
C TYR A 293 10.82 14.55 4.94
N LEU A 294 9.86 14.59 4.02
CA LEU A 294 9.07 13.42 3.65
C LEU A 294 9.90 12.33 2.98
N ASP A 295 10.82 12.69 2.07
CA ASP A 295 11.74 11.74 1.43
C ASP A 295 12.49 10.93 2.48
N ARG A 296 13.08 11.63 3.45
CA ARG A 296 13.83 11.05 4.56
C ARG A 296 12.95 10.24 5.50
N TYR A 297 11.77 10.75 5.85
CA TYR A 297 10.80 10.03 6.69
C TYR A 297 10.39 8.70 6.07
N ILE A 298 9.98 8.73 4.80
CA ILE A 298 9.53 7.54 4.08
C ILE A 298 10.69 6.57 3.92
N MET A 299 11.90 7.03 3.57
CA MET A 299 13.05 6.13 3.45
C MET A 299 13.48 5.54 4.77
N TYR A 300 13.50 6.33 5.84
CA TYR A 300 13.81 5.83 7.17
C TYR A 300 12.79 4.75 7.61
N TYR A 301 11.50 4.97 7.36
CA TYR A 301 10.45 3.95 7.55
C TYR A 301 10.69 2.70 6.69
N ILE A 302 10.96 2.87 5.39
CA ILE A 302 11.26 1.76 4.48
C ILE A 302 12.46 0.95 4.95
N LEU A 303 13.48 1.57 5.51
CA LEU A 303 14.70 0.87 5.91
C LEU A 303 14.56 0.18 7.27
N THR A 304 13.75 0.73 8.19
CA THR A 304 13.79 0.34 9.60
C THR A 304 12.53 -0.34 10.12
N ALA A 305 11.39 -0.30 9.41
CA ALA A 305 10.18 -0.97 9.87
C ALA A 305 10.18 -2.48 9.59
N ASP A 306 9.43 -3.22 10.41
CA ASP A 306 9.24 -4.66 10.26
C ASP A 306 8.24 -4.97 9.12
N ARG A 307 8.15 -6.24 8.71
CA ARG A 307 7.23 -6.68 7.66
C ARG A 307 5.78 -6.36 8.00
N LEU A 308 5.04 -5.85 7.03
CA LEU A 308 3.62 -5.50 7.18
C LEU A 308 3.34 -4.52 8.34
N GLU A 309 4.33 -3.77 8.78
CA GLU A 309 4.19 -2.80 9.86
C GLU A 309 3.75 -1.44 9.32
N ARG A 310 2.71 -0.84 9.91
CA ARG A 310 2.26 0.52 9.58
C ARG A 310 3.18 1.58 10.20
N THR A 311 3.17 2.80 9.69
CA THR A 311 3.98 3.90 10.23
C THR A 311 3.69 4.19 11.70
N ALA A 312 2.42 4.20 12.13
CA ALA A 312 2.06 4.47 13.53
C ALA A 312 2.65 3.49 14.58
N PRO A 313 2.54 2.16 14.44
CA PRO A 313 3.20 1.22 15.35
C PRO A 313 4.73 1.24 15.21
N TRP A 314 5.27 1.47 14.00
CA TRP A 314 6.72 1.62 13.80
C TRP A 314 7.26 2.83 14.57
N GLN A 315 6.66 4.01 14.37
CA GLN A 315 7.07 5.26 15.02
C GLN A 315 7.05 5.12 16.55
N ARG A 316 6.01 4.50 17.11
CA ARG A 316 5.91 4.27 18.57
C ARG A 316 7.04 3.42 19.16
N LYS A 317 7.71 2.59 18.35
CA LYS A 317 8.82 1.73 18.78
C LYS A 317 10.19 2.40 18.66
N LEU A 318 10.27 3.54 17.96
CA LEU A 318 11.52 4.27 17.84
C LEU A 318 11.98 4.75 19.24
N PRO A 319 13.30 4.88 19.45
CA PRO A 319 13.82 5.37 20.71
C PRO A 319 13.40 6.83 20.96
N SER A 320 13.60 7.28 22.19
CA SER A 320 13.53 8.71 22.54
C SER A 320 14.60 9.52 21.82
N GLY A 321 14.30 10.80 21.56
CA GLY A 321 15.27 11.74 21.02
C GLY A 321 16.43 12.04 21.98
N LYS A 322 17.49 12.68 21.48
CA LYS A 322 18.68 13.09 22.24
C LYS A 322 18.35 14.00 23.42
N ASN A 323 17.26 14.75 23.32
CA ASN A 323 16.73 15.61 24.38
C ASN A 323 15.87 14.87 25.43
N GLY A 324 15.74 13.54 25.33
CA GLY A 324 14.90 12.72 26.19
C GLY A 324 13.41 12.74 25.83
N GLY A 325 13.02 13.47 24.78
CA GLY A 325 11.65 13.49 24.27
C GLY A 325 11.24 12.17 23.61
N GLY A 326 9.96 12.04 23.29
CA GLY A 326 9.40 10.81 22.72
C GLY A 326 9.92 10.47 21.31
N PRO A 327 9.35 9.44 20.67
CA PRO A 327 9.77 8.97 19.35
C PRO A 327 9.77 10.03 18.23
N ILE A 328 8.89 11.02 18.31
CA ILE A 328 8.86 12.14 17.36
C ILE A 328 10.13 13.01 17.43
N GLU A 329 10.73 13.15 18.61
CA GLU A 329 11.99 13.90 18.76
C GLU A 329 13.16 13.14 18.17
N HIS A 330 13.20 11.81 18.29
CA HIS A 330 14.18 10.98 17.57
C HIS A 330 14.04 11.13 16.05
N LEU A 331 12.81 11.21 15.54
CA LEU A 331 12.61 11.48 14.11
C LEU A 331 13.15 12.85 13.71
N LYS A 332 12.96 13.90 14.51
CA LYS A 332 13.57 15.22 14.25
C LYS A 332 15.09 15.16 14.26
N ASP A 333 15.68 14.51 15.26
CA ASP A 333 17.13 14.32 15.36
C ASP A 333 17.69 13.64 14.09
N VAL A 334 16.99 12.62 13.55
CA VAL A 334 17.46 11.87 12.38
C VAL A 334 17.19 12.59 11.06
N ILE A 335 15.98 13.14 10.87
CA ILE A 335 15.51 13.64 9.57
C ILE A 335 15.91 15.10 9.33
N ILE A 336 15.94 15.91 10.39
CA ILE A 336 16.20 17.34 10.34
C ILE A 336 17.66 17.61 10.69
N ASP A 337 18.11 17.11 11.85
CA ASP A 337 19.45 17.40 12.37
C ASP A 337 20.53 16.43 11.89
N ASP A 338 20.17 15.47 11.05
CA ASP A 338 21.04 14.42 10.49
C ASP A 338 21.95 13.75 11.53
N SER A 339 21.39 13.44 12.69
CA SER A 339 22.13 12.91 13.84
C SER A 339 22.88 11.61 13.58
N LEU A 340 22.50 10.87 12.53
CA LEU A 340 23.11 9.61 12.12
C LEU A 340 24.02 9.77 10.89
N GLY A 341 24.07 10.94 10.25
CA GLY A 341 24.85 11.19 9.03
C GLY A 341 24.37 10.40 7.82
N ILE A 342 23.07 10.13 7.73
CA ILE A 342 22.47 9.27 6.68
C ILE A 342 21.57 10.03 5.71
N CYS A 343 21.27 11.31 5.96
CA CYS A 343 20.29 12.06 5.16
C CYS A 343 20.65 12.09 3.67
N GLU A 344 21.92 12.27 3.31
CA GLU A 344 22.35 12.25 1.91
C GLU A 344 22.07 10.88 1.24
N GLU A 345 22.24 9.78 1.98
CA GLU A 345 21.92 8.45 1.47
C GLU A 345 20.41 8.26 1.29
N LEU A 346 19.60 8.72 2.25
CA LEU A 346 18.14 8.66 2.18
C LEU A 346 17.62 9.47 0.98
N ASP A 347 18.15 10.69 0.78
CA ASP A 347 17.78 11.58 -0.32
C ASP A 347 18.10 10.92 -1.68
N LYS A 348 19.31 10.36 -1.84
CA LYS A 348 19.71 9.64 -3.06
C LYS A 348 18.83 8.43 -3.36
N ARG A 349 18.48 7.65 -2.33
CA ARG A 349 17.63 6.46 -2.49
C ARG A 349 16.22 6.82 -2.89
N MET A 350 15.62 7.83 -2.23
CA MET A 350 14.30 8.30 -2.66
C MET A 350 14.36 8.79 -4.10
N GLN A 351 15.37 9.57 -4.46
CA GLN A 351 15.50 10.09 -5.82
C GLN A 351 15.63 8.95 -6.85
N HIS A 352 16.37 7.87 -6.54
CA HIS A 352 16.41 6.69 -7.39
C HIS A 352 15.02 6.06 -7.61
N LEU A 353 14.21 5.91 -6.56
CA LEU A 353 12.84 5.37 -6.69
C LEU A 353 11.93 6.30 -7.50
N VAL A 354 12.09 7.62 -7.36
CA VAL A 354 11.35 8.62 -8.14
C VAL A 354 11.73 8.54 -9.62
N ASP A 355 13.03 8.49 -9.91
CA ASP A 355 13.56 8.51 -11.29
C ASP A 355 13.28 7.20 -12.05
N THR A 356 13.10 6.08 -11.33
CA THR A 356 12.82 4.76 -11.91
C THR A 356 11.34 4.40 -11.92
N TYR A 357 10.46 5.33 -11.56
CA TYR A 357 9.02 5.09 -11.57
C TYR A 357 8.54 4.66 -12.97
N HIS A 358 7.72 3.60 -12.97
CA HIS A 358 7.01 3.12 -14.14
C HIS A 358 5.60 2.67 -13.71
N ASP A 359 4.62 2.80 -14.60
CA ASP A 359 3.29 2.21 -14.38
C ASP A 359 3.32 0.73 -14.76
N GLU A 360 3.23 -0.14 -13.75
CA GLU A 360 3.24 -1.60 -13.91
C GLU A 360 2.20 -2.09 -14.93
N TRP A 361 1.02 -1.45 -14.99
CA TRP A 361 0.00 -1.83 -15.97
C TRP A 361 0.34 -1.36 -17.38
N ALA A 362 0.96 -0.19 -17.53
CA ALA A 362 1.46 0.26 -18.82
C ALA A 362 2.57 -0.67 -19.35
N GLU A 363 3.45 -1.16 -18.47
CA GLU A 363 4.48 -2.15 -18.79
C GLU A 363 3.88 -3.49 -19.26
N VAL A 364 2.76 -3.90 -18.66
CA VAL A 364 2.04 -5.11 -19.08
C VAL A 364 1.32 -4.91 -20.39
N VAL A 365 0.62 -3.79 -20.59
CA VAL A 365 -0.14 -3.51 -21.82
C VAL A 365 0.77 -3.49 -23.05
N LYS A 366 1.98 -2.96 -22.93
CA LYS A 366 2.95 -2.83 -24.03
C LYS A 366 3.68 -4.12 -24.39
N ASP A 367 3.73 -5.10 -23.48
CA ASP A 367 4.50 -6.34 -23.66
C ASP A 367 3.58 -7.57 -23.77
N PRO A 368 3.47 -8.19 -24.96
CA PRO A 368 2.68 -9.40 -25.16
C PRO A 368 3.04 -10.56 -24.21
N ALA A 369 4.32 -10.72 -23.83
CA ALA A 369 4.77 -11.77 -22.92
C ALA A 369 4.27 -11.52 -21.49
N ARG A 370 4.26 -10.27 -21.02
CA ARG A 370 3.67 -9.91 -19.73
C ARG A 370 2.15 -10.09 -19.75
N ARG A 371 1.47 -9.74 -20.84
CA ARG A 371 0.02 -9.99 -21.00
C ARG A 371 -0.33 -11.47 -20.85
N GLN A 372 0.51 -12.39 -21.33
CA GLN A 372 0.27 -13.83 -21.17
C GLN A 372 0.13 -14.28 -19.71
N LYS A 373 0.79 -13.58 -18.76
CA LYS A 373 0.71 -13.91 -17.32
C LYS A 373 -0.70 -13.70 -16.73
N PHE A 374 -1.58 -13.00 -17.46
CA PHE A 374 -2.96 -12.72 -17.06
C PHE A 374 -3.99 -13.62 -17.76
N LYS A 375 -3.60 -14.45 -18.73
CA LYS A 375 -4.50 -15.42 -19.36
C LYS A 375 -5.09 -16.39 -18.34
N GLN A 376 -6.32 -16.83 -18.62
CA GLN A 376 -7.01 -17.78 -17.76
C GLN A 376 -6.41 -19.19 -17.87
N PHE A 377 -6.14 -19.63 -19.09
CA PHE A 377 -5.58 -20.94 -19.36
C PHE A 377 -4.28 -20.80 -20.17
N VAL A 378 -3.29 -21.63 -19.85
CA VAL A 378 -1.97 -21.59 -20.50
C VAL A 378 -1.99 -22.31 -21.85
N ASN A 379 -2.92 -23.26 -22.03
CA ASN A 379 -2.97 -24.20 -23.15
C ASN A 379 -4.09 -23.91 -24.17
N THR A 380 -4.90 -22.87 -23.97
CA THR A 380 -5.97 -22.48 -24.89
C THR A 380 -6.23 -20.97 -24.80
N ASP A 381 -6.72 -20.40 -25.90
CA ASP A 381 -7.21 -19.02 -25.97
C ASP A 381 -8.70 -18.91 -25.61
N GLU A 382 -9.39 -20.04 -25.42
CA GLU A 382 -10.74 -20.06 -24.89
C GLU A 382 -10.78 -19.44 -23.49
N VAL A 383 -11.80 -18.65 -23.21
CA VAL A 383 -12.02 -18.05 -21.89
C VAL A 383 -13.38 -18.49 -21.37
N GLN A 384 -13.45 -18.79 -20.07
CA GLN A 384 -14.73 -18.87 -19.40
C GLN A 384 -15.15 -17.46 -19.03
N VAL A 385 -16.33 -17.07 -19.51
CA VAL A 385 -16.90 -15.78 -19.16
C VAL A 385 -17.21 -15.74 -17.67
N ARG A 386 -17.03 -14.57 -17.07
CA ARG A 386 -17.21 -14.38 -15.63
C ARG A 386 -18.55 -14.90 -15.11
N ASP A 387 -19.60 -14.67 -15.89
CA ASP A 387 -20.98 -15.00 -15.53
C ASP A 387 -21.28 -16.52 -15.59
N SER A 388 -20.41 -17.32 -16.22
CA SER A 388 -20.47 -18.78 -16.14
C SER A 388 -19.67 -19.36 -14.98
N MET A 389 -18.83 -18.55 -14.32
CA MET A 389 -17.98 -19.00 -13.21
C MET A 389 -18.62 -18.76 -11.84
N ILE A 390 -19.32 -17.63 -11.68
CA ILE A 390 -20.01 -17.25 -10.45
C ILE A 390 -21.33 -16.55 -10.79
N GLU A 391 -22.33 -16.72 -9.93
CA GLU A 391 -23.61 -16.04 -10.05
C GLU A 391 -23.48 -14.57 -9.61
N PHE A 392 -24.10 -13.66 -10.36
CA PHE A 392 -24.21 -12.25 -10.02
C PHE A 392 -25.67 -11.88 -9.76
N VAL A 393 -25.86 -10.99 -8.79
CA VAL A 393 -27.16 -10.38 -8.51
C VAL A 393 -27.05 -8.89 -8.69
N ASP A 394 -28.12 -8.28 -9.22
CA ASP A 394 -28.23 -6.83 -9.26
C ASP A 394 -28.55 -6.30 -7.86
N ILE A 395 -27.75 -5.35 -7.40
CA ILE A 395 -28.06 -4.54 -6.24
C ILE A 395 -27.87 -3.08 -6.61
N ARG A 396 -28.95 -2.30 -6.55
CA ARG A 396 -28.87 -0.86 -6.81
C ARG A 396 -28.41 -0.53 -8.23
N GLY A 397 -28.94 -1.27 -9.21
CA GLY A 397 -28.59 -1.12 -10.63
C GLY A 397 -27.14 -1.49 -10.94
N GLN A 398 -26.50 -2.28 -10.07
CA GLN A 398 -25.10 -2.70 -10.22
C GLN A 398 -24.92 -4.16 -9.84
N LEU A 399 -24.11 -4.89 -10.61
CA LEU A 399 -23.86 -6.31 -10.37
C LEU A 399 -22.90 -6.53 -9.21
N ARG A 400 -23.20 -7.50 -8.34
CA ARG A 400 -22.26 -8.04 -7.34
C ARG A 400 -22.28 -9.57 -7.35
N PRO A 401 -21.22 -10.25 -6.86
CA PRO A 401 -21.28 -11.68 -6.62
C PRO A 401 -22.43 -12.04 -5.66
N ALA A 402 -23.15 -13.11 -5.99
CA ALA A 402 -24.17 -13.69 -5.13
C ALA A 402 -23.60 -14.13 -3.77
N ASP A 403 -24.47 -14.23 -2.77
CA ASP A 403 -24.03 -14.63 -1.44
C ASP A 403 -23.64 -16.11 -1.38
N TRP A 404 -22.53 -16.35 -0.67
CA TRP A 404 -22.14 -17.69 -0.30
C TRP A 404 -23.13 -18.20 0.74
N PRO A 405 -23.68 -19.40 0.54
CA PRO A 405 -24.61 -20.02 1.45
C PRO A 405 -23.90 -20.44 2.74
N ALA A 406 -24.63 -20.46 3.85
CA ALA A 406 -24.12 -21.01 5.11
C ALA A 406 -23.87 -22.53 5.05
N ASP A 407 -24.54 -23.24 4.14
CA ASP A 407 -24.48 -24.70 3.96
C ASP A 407 -23.70 -25.14 2.70
N GLY A 408 -23.15 -24.20 1.94
CA GLY A 408 -22.45 -24.45 0.68
C GLY A 408 -23.33 -24.62 -0.57
N GLN A 409 -24.67 -24.48 -0.51
CA GLN A 409 -25.55 -24.48 -1.71
C GLN A 409 -26.08 -23.09 -2.13
N PRO A 410 -25.78 -22.57 -3.34
CA PRO A 410 -25.98 -21.15 -3.72
C PRO A 410 -27.25 -20.51 -3.13
N ASN A 411 -27.08 -19.51 -2.26
CA ASN A 411 -28.19 -18.90 -1.55
C ASN A 411 -28.66 -17.71 -2.38
N THR A 412 -29.65 -17.97 -3.22
CA THR A 412 -30.28 -17.00 -4.14
C THR A 412 -31.44 -16.25 -3.49
N LEU A 413 -31.73 -16.49 -2.19
CA LEU A 413 -32.84 -15.86 -1.45
C LEU A 413 -32.58 -14.40 -1.05
N TRP A 414 -31.71 -13.70 -1.76
CA TRP A 414 -31.54 -12.26 -1.57
C TRP A 414 -32.58 -11.52 -2.41
N SER A 415 -33.48 -10.80 -1.74
CA SER A 415 -34.35 -9.81 -2.39
C SER A 415 -33.71 -8.43 -2.27
N PRO A 416 -33.73 -7.60 -3.33
CA PRO A 416 -33.29 -6.22 -3.21
C PRO A 416 -34.08 -5.49 -2.12
N PRO A 417 -33.45 -4.56 -1.36
CA PRO A 417 -34.20 -3.67 -0.50
C PRO A 417 -35.29 -2.99 -1.32
N GLY A 418 -36.52 -2.90 -0.79
CA GLY A 418 -37.66 -2.33 -1.53
C GLY A 418 -37.47 -0.89 -2.02
N ASP A 419 -36.49 -0.18 -1.45
CA ASP A 419 -36.12 1.20 -1.79
C ASP A 419 -34.78 1.24 -2.53
N ASP A 420 -34.75 0.68 -3.75
CA ASP A 420 -33.58 0.77 -4.61
C ASP A 420 -33.41 2.22 -5.12
N VAL A 421 -32.34 2.88 -4.67
CA VAL A 421 -31.99 4.27 -5.02
C VAL A 421 -31.71 4.50 -6.52
N PHE A 422 -31.57 3.46 -7.33
CA PHE A 422 -31.43 3.55 -8.80
C PHE A 422 -32.59 2.89 -9.56
N ALA A 423 -33.58 2.32 -8.88
CA ALA A 423 -34.80 1.86 -9.55
C ALA A 423 -35.65 3.09 -9.91
N THR A 424 -35.68 3.42 -11.20
CA THR A 424 -36.65 4.36 -11.80
C THR A 424 -37.94 3.66 -12.17
#